data_AF-A0A1T5BIJ9-F1
#
_entry.id   AF-A0A1T5BIJ9-F1
#
_cell.length_a   1.000
_cell.length_b   1.000
_cell.length_c   1.000
_cell.angle_alpha   90.00
_cell.angle_beta   90.00
_cell.angle_gamma   90.00
#
_symmetry.space_group_name_H-M   'P 1'
#
loop_
_entity.id
_entity.type
_entity.pdbx_description
1 polymer ?
#
loop_
_entity_poly.entity_id
_entity_poly.type
_entity_poly.pdbx_seq_one_letter_code
_entity_poly.pdbx_strand_id
1 'polypeptide(L)'
;MNNNQVMHIILKYNNNVYAVDTINKHRSIIETKGKVVWGIIKPSENSPGVAKDKVIKIKDQISNNIETWAFFVTGGKVRAKGKIADILSKEEVSDKIYLVPEYYHKDLDRCVSGVLLEDITLIDSDIINKFERYGTEGGSVAVGNQTNPLYISLIDDNQSFYKNEKSKELVSNKQWENLKPHEIKEYLNGVSQYINSVGFIYEFNDLCNFYLSLKTKPFVILAGISGTGKSRLTRLFAEALGANTTNERFRMISVKPDWNDSADLFGYKNITDKFIKGVLTEAIEDALKNINLPYFICLDEMNLARVEYYFSEYLSLIESRRRHGNFIVSDSINNGENPSRIENKIYIPENLYIVGTVNMDDTTFGFSRKVLDRANTLEFNDVNLNKLFLENEYLEDKGDIVIHNDFIKSTYLSPQEIEEEYREYSITVNNRIAEINEILKKGKRHFGYRVREEILYYMVENKKLSLLDENVAFDYQLSQKILPLINGSQVIVKDILVDLFNICIGNKVVVSEVDYLEDAFKNLDNAIYKKSASKIIEMLRGYKYDGFATFWF
;
A
#
# COMPACT_ATOMS: atom_id res chain seq x y z
N MET A 1 -14.86 -20.10 -9.22
CA MET A 1 -15.68 -19.35 -10.21
C MET A 1 -16.42 -18.26 -9.45
N ASN A 2 -16.12 -17.00 -9.72
CA ASN A 2 -16.67 -15.83 -9.02
C ASN A 2 -18.20 -15.75 -9.12
N ASN A 3 -18.90 -15.90 -7.99
CA ASN A 3 -20.36 -15.87 -7.92
C ASN A 3 -20.97 -14.45 -7.95
N ASN A 4 -20.18 -13.38 -7.87
CA ASN A 4 -20.67 -11.99 -7.71
C ASN A 4 -20.70 -11.11 -8.98
N GLN A 5 -20.27 -11.61 -10.15
CA GLN A 5 -20.36 -10.83 -11.39
C GLN A 5 -21.80 -10.82 -11.95
N VAL A 6 -22.34 -9.63 -12.24
CA VAL A 6 -23.59 -9.47 -13.01
C VAL A 6 -23.29 -9.79 -14.48
N MET A 7 -24.07 -10.69 -15.05
CA MET A 7 -23.93 -11.12 -16.43
C MET A 7 -24.86 -10.29 -17.32
N HIS A 8 -24.27 -9.54 -18.25
CA HIS A 8 -24.97 -8.84 -19.34
C HIS A 8 -24.75 -9.60 -20.65
N ILE A 9 -25.57 -9.32 -21.67
CA ILE A 9 -25.48 -9.95 -23.00
C ILE A 9 -25.05 -8.92 -24.04
N ILE A 10 -24.12 -9.27 -24.91
CA ILE A 10 -23.89 -8.57 -26.18
C ILE A 10 -24.72 -9.25 -27.26
N LEU A 11 -25.54 -8.47 -27.97
CA LEU A 11 -26.34 -8.88 -29.11
C LEU A 11 -25.79 -8.23 -30.39
N LYS A 12 -25.24 -9.05 -31.28
CA LYS A 12 -24.72 -8.59 -32.58
C LYS A 12 -25.81 -8.54 -33.63
N TYR A 13 -25.81 -7.49 -34.45
CA TYR A 13 -26.69 -7.35 -35.61
C TYR A 13 -26.00 -6.69 -36.80
N ASN A 14 -26.58 -6.86 -37.98
CA ASN A 14 -26.13 -6.24 -39.21
C ASN A 14 -27.34 -5.70 -39.98
N ASN A 15 -27.39 -4.37 -40.12
CA ASN A 15 -28.48 -3.71 -40.85
C ASN A 15 -28.56 -4.12 -42.32
N ASN A 16 -27.48 -4.60 -42.92
CA ASN A 16 -27.46 -5.02 -44.32
C ASN A 16 -28.19 -6.36 -44.55
N VAL A 17 -28.44 -7.16 -43.51
CA VAL A 17 -29.11 -8.46 -43.66
C VAL A 17 -30.59 -8.28 -44.03
N TYR A 18 -31.26 -7.33 -43.39
CA TYR A 18 -32.68 -7.06 -43.60
C TYR A 18 -32.93 -5.69 -44.25
N ALA A 19 -31.88 -4.91 -44.50
CA ALA A 19 -31.94 -3.54 -45.01
C ALA A 19 -32.86 -2.61 -44.20
N VAL A 20 -32.91 -2.82 -42.88
CA VAL A 20 -33.70 -2.02 -41.93
C VAL A 20 -32.84 -1.44 -40.83
N ASP A 21 -33.30 -0.33 -40.25
CA ASP A 21 -32.76 0.17 -38.99
C ASP A 21 -33.27 -0.69 -37.84
N THR A 22 -32.45 -1.68 -37.48
CA THR A 22 -32.77 -2.69 -36.48
C THR A 22 -33.14 -2.07 -35.13
N ILE A 23 -32.40 -1.06 -34.66
CA ILE A 23 -32.62 -0.44 -33.35
C ILE A 23 -33.91 0.37 -33.35
N ASN A 24 -34.14 1.19 -34.38
CA ASN A 24 -35.35 2.02 -34.45
C ASN A 24 -36.63 1.18 -34.58
N LYS A 25 -36.59 0.06 -35.32
CA LYS A 25 -37.73 -0.86 -35.40
C LYS A 25 -38.05 -1.51 -34.05
N HIS A 26 -37.05 -1.93 -33.28
CA HIS A 26 -37.28 -2.48 -31.95
C HIS A 26 -37.85 -1.45 -30.98
N ARG A 27 -37.36 -0.20 -31.03
CA ARG A 27 -37.91 0.91 -30.23
C ARG A 27 -39.37 1.20 -30.54
N SER A 28 -39.78 1.20 -31.81
CA SER A 28 -41.18 1.44 -32.19
C SER A 28 -42.16 0.39 -31.62
N ILE A 29 -41.69 -0.84 -31.41
CA ILE A 29 -42.49 -1.90 -30.79
C ILE A 29 -42.57 -1.70 -29.28
N ILE A 30 -41.48 -1.26 -28.63
CA ILE A 30 -41.51 -0.91 -27.19
C ILE A 30 -42.46 0.26 -26.94
N GLU A 31 -42.45 1.29 -27.79
CA GLU A 31 -43.35 2.45 -27.67
C GLU A 31 -44.83 2.07 -27.77
N THR A 32 -45.16 1.05 -28.58
CA THR A 32 -46.54 0.63 -28.80
C THR A 32 -47.00 -0.50 -27.87
N LYS A 33 -46.08 -1.38 -27.44
CA LYS A 33 -46.41 -2.63 -26.73
C LYS A 33 -45.69 -2.79 -25.39
N GLY A 34 -44.88 -1.83 -24.99
CA GLY A 34 -44.12 -1.80 -23.72
C GLY A 34 -42.88 -2.70 -23.69
N LYS A 35 -42.84 -3.77 -24.49
CA LYS A 35 -41.72 -4.71 -24.60
C LYS A 35 -41.49 -5.13 -26.04
N VAL A 36 -40.30 -5.65 -26.34
CA VAL A 36 -39.98 -6.24 -27.65
C VAL A 36 -39.15 -7.51 -27.47
N VAL A 37 -39.31 -8.47 -28.37
CA VAL A 37 -38.50 -9.69 -28.39
C VAL A 37 -37.37 -9.54 -29.39
N TRP A 38 -36.15 -9.75 -28.94
CA TRP A 38 -34.98 -9.91 -29.79
C TRP A 38 -34.66 -11.40 -29.98
N GLY A 39 -34.82 -11.91 -31.20
CA GLY A 39 -34.57 -13.32 -31.52
C GLY A 39 -33.08 -13.67 -31.60
N ILE A 40 -32.67 -14.76 -30.97
CA ILE A 40 -31.35 -15.38 -31.16
C ILE A 40 -31.51 -16.44 -32.25
N ILE A 41 -31.07 -16.08 -33.46
CA ILE A 41 -31.22 -16.89 -34.67
C ILE A 41 -29.92 -17.66 -34.93
N LYS A 42 -30.03 -18.98 -35.13
CA LYS A 42 -28.87 -19.80 -35.52
C LYS A 42 -28.59 -19.70 -37.02
N PRO A 43 -27.33 -19.52 -37.45
CA PRO A 43 -26.96 -19.58 -38.87
C PRO A 43 -26.99 -21.01 -39.42
N SER A 44 -26.80 -22.04 -38.58
CA SER A 44 -26.91 -23.48 -38.93
C SER A 44 -27.31 -24.31 -37.71
N GLU A 45 -27.89 -25.52 -37.90
CA GLU A 45 -28.37 -26.38 -36.81
C GLU A 45 -27.29 -26.68 -35.76
N ASN A 46 -26.04 -26.86 -36.21
CA ASN A 46 -24.86 -27.17 -35.39
C ASN A 46 -24.22 -25.95 -34.71
N SER A 47 -24.74 -24.74 -34.92
CA SER A 47 -24.22 -23.55 -34.25
C SER A 47 -24.49 -23.61 -32.74
N PRO A 48 -23.53 -23.21 -31.87
CA PRO A 48 -23.74 -23.17 -30.44
C PRO A 48 -24.94 -22.27 -30.09
N GLY A 49 -25.84 -22.78 -29.24
CA GLY A 49 -27.01 -22.04 -28.75
C GLY A 49 -26.72 -21.30 -27.44
N VAL A 50 -27.76 -20.71 -26.85
CA VAL A 50 -27.67 -20.12 -25.51
C VAL A 50 -27.52 -21.25 -24.49
N ALA A 51 -26.46 -21.22 -23.69
CA ALA A 51 -26.19 -22.28 -22.72
C ALA A 51 -27.19 -22.22 -21.55
N LYS A 52 -27.71 -23.39 -21.12
CA LYS A 52 -28.79 -23.48 -20.11
C LYS A 52 -28.41 -22.85 -18.78
N ASP A 53 -27.16 -23.01 -18.35
CA ASP A 53 -26.59 -22.40 -17.15
C ASP A 53 -26.63 -20.87 -17.21
N LYS A 54 -26.38 -20.28 -18.39
CA LYS A 54 -26.44 -18.83 -18.61
C LYS A 54 -27.86 -18.29 -18.60
N VAL A 55 -28.81 -19.04 -19.17
CA VAL A 55 -30.24 -18.70 -19.11
C VAL A 55 -30.72 -18.70 -17.66
N ILE A 56 -30.40 -19.75 -16.89
CA ILE A 56 -30.76 -19.86 -15.47
C ILE A 56 -30.19 -18.68 -14.69
N LYS A 57 -28.92 -18.32 -14.91
CA LYS A 57 -28.28 -17.19 -14.23
C LYS A 57 -28.95 -15.84 -14.56
N ILE A 58 -29.29 -15.59 -15.82
CA ILE A 58 -29.94 -14.32 -16.19
C ILE A 58 -31.37 -14.26 -15.62
N LYS A 59 -32.11 -15.37 -15.63
CA LYS A 59 -33.43 -15.42 -14.99
C LYS A 59 -33.33 -15.22 -13.48
N ASP A 60 -32.33 -15.81 -12.83
CA ASP A 60 -32.05 -15.60 -11.40
C ASP A 60 -31.67 -14.15 -11.09
N GLN A 61 -30.84 -13.51 -11.93
CA GLN A 61 -30.54 -12.08 -11.82
C GLN A 61 -31.82 -11.22 -11.90
N ILE A 62 -32.71 -11.52 -12.85
CA ILE A 62 -33.96 -10.79 -13.03
C ILE A 62 -34.90 -11.00 -11.83
N SER A 63 -35.06 -12.23 -11.33
CA SER A 63 -35.91 -12.50 -10.15
C SER A 63 -35.39 -11.85 -8.87
N ASN A 64 -34.08 -11.64 -8.77
CA ASN A 64 -33.43 -10.94 -7.66
C ASN A 64 -33.36 -9.41 -7.86
N ASN A 65 -34.11 -8.85 -8.82
CA ASN A 65 -34.12 -7.42 -9.18
C ASN A 65 -32.73 -6.84 -9.54
N ILE A 66 -31.84 -7.66 -10.11
CA ILE A 66 -30.52 -7.22 -10.60
C ILE A 66 -30.68 -6.71 -12.02
N GLU A 67 -30.34 -5.43 -12.23
CA GLU A 67 -30.42 -4.81 -13.55
C GLU A 67 -29.49 -5.49 -14.55
N THR A 68 -30.10 -6.19 -15.50
CA THR A 68 -29.42 -6.94 -16.54
C THR A 68 -29.66 -6.28 -17.89
N TRP A 69 -28.61 -6.14 -18.70
CA TRP A 69 -28.61 -5.32 -19.91
C TRP A 69 -28.22 -6.15 -21.14
N ALA A 70 -28.82 -5.82 -22.28
CA ALA A 70 -28.40 -6.28 -23.59
C ALA A 70 -27.74 -5.12 -24.35
N PHE A 71 -26.48 -5.28 -24.76
CA PHE A 71 -25.71 -4.30 -25.52
C PHE A 71 -25.71 -4.65 -27.01
N PHE A 72 -26.16 -3.72 -27.84
CA PHE A 72 -26.29 -3.93 -29.27
C PHE A 72 -25.03 -3.49 -30.01
N VAL A 73 -24.40 -4.40 -30.73
CA VAL A 73 -23.14 -4.14 -31.45
C VAL A 73 -23.28 -4.38 -32.95
N THR A 74 -22.80 -3.43 -33.74
CA THR A 74 -22.69 -3.55 -35.20
C THR A 74 -21.42 -2.85 -35.71
N GLY A 75 -20.72 -3.45 -36.68
CA GLY A 75 -19.47 -2.90 -37.22
C GLY A 75 -18.36 -2.69 -36.17
N GLY A 76 -18.33 -3.52 -35.12
CA GLY A 76 -17.36 -3.40 -34.02
C GLY A 76 -17.66 -2.31 -33.00
N LYS A 77 -18.78 -1.59 -33.11
CA LYS A 77 -19.17 -0.49 -32.21
C LYS A 77 -20.46 -0.78 -31.44
N VAL A 78 -20.48 -0.45 -30.16
CA VAL A 78 -21.71 -0.49 -29.33
C VAL A 78 -22.60 0.70 -29.74
N ARG A 79 -23.89 0.45 -29.99
CA ARG A 79 -24.85 1.45 -30.49
C ARG A 79 -25.98 1.76 -29.51
N ALA A 80 -26.40 0.77 -28.74
CA ALA A 80 -27.52 0.91 -27.82
C ALA A 80 -27.40 -0.11 -26.67
N LYS A 81 -28.16 0.12 -25.59
CA LYS A 81 -28.46 -0.89 -24.56
C LYS A 81 -29.97 -1.01 -24.36
N GLY A 82 -30.44 -2.20 -23.98
CA GLY A 82 -31.82 -2.41 -23.55
C GLY A 82 -31.90 -3.27 -22.29
N LYS A 83 -32.90 -3.02 -21.42
CA LYS A 83 -33.05 -3.75 -20.16
C LYS A 83 -33.65 -5.12 -20.44
N ILE A 84 -33.06 -6.19 -19.90
CA ILE A 84 -33.57 -7.54 -20.10
C ILE A 84 -34.69 -7.81 -19.09
N ALA A 85 -35.87 -8.10 -19.61
CA ALA A 85 -37.05 -8.43 -18.81
C ALA A 85 -37.23 -9.95 -18.62
N ASP A 86 -36.82 -10.75 -19.60
CA ASP A 86 -36.82 -12.22 -19.52
C ASP A 86 -36.00 -12.83 -20.67
N ILE A 87 -35.68 -14.13 -20.57
CA ILE A 87 -35.21 -14.96 -21.68
C ILE A 87 -36.28 -16.02 -22.01
N LEU A 88 -36.82 -15.95 -23.22
CA LEU A 88 -37.89 -16.80 -23.72
C LEU A 88 -37.33 -18.04 -24.43
N SER A 89 -38.00 -19.18 -24.25
CA SER A 89 -37.87 -20.38 -25.08
C SER A 89 -38.46 -20.16 -26.49
N LYS A 90 -38.20 -21.09 -27.42
CA LYS A 90 -38.72 -21.01 -28.79
C LYS A 90 -40.25 -21.01 -28.83
N GLU A 91 -40.87 -21.81 -27.97
CA GLU A 91 -42.32 -21.90 -27.82
C GLU A 91 -42.88 -20.57 -27.30
N GLU A 92 -42.28 -19.99 -26.26
CA GLU A 92 -42.71 -18.71 -25.69
C GLU A 92 -42.52 -17.52 -26.64
N VAL A 93 -41.53 -17.56 -27.53
CA VAL A 93 -41.38 -16.57 -28.61
C VAL A 93 -42.52 -16.69 -29.62
N SER A 94 -42.95 -17.92 -29.92
CA SER A 94 -44.05 -18.19 -30.86
C SER A 94 -45.38 -17.69 -30.30
N ASP A 95 -45.62 -17.92 -29.00
CA ASP A 95 -46.80 -17.40 -28.29
C ASP A 95 -46.80 -15.87 -28.21
N LYS A 96 -45.62 -15.25 -28.15
CA LYS A 96 -45.42 -13.80 -28.10
C LYS A 96 -45.00 -13.20 -29.45
N ILE A 97 -45.43 -13.80 -30.57
CA ILE A 97 -45.06 -13.35 -31.93
C ILE A 97 -45.40 -11.87 -32.19
N TYR A 98 -46.45 -11.35 -31.54
CA TYR A 98 -46.84 -9.95 -31.63
C TYR A 98 -45.80 -8.99 -31.04
N LEU A 99 -44.87 -9.45 -30.20
CA LEU A 99 -43.73 -8.67 -29.69
C LEU A 99 -42.47 -8.81 -30.55
N VAL A 100 -42.48 -9.68 -31.57
CA VAL A 100 -41.36 -9.90 -32.49
C VAL A 100 -41.49 -8.96 -33.69
N PRO A 101 -40.44 -8.21 -34.08
CA PRO A 101 -40.47 -7.42 -35.30
C PRO A 101 -40.79 -8.25 -36.55
N GLU A 102 -41.66 -7.73 -37.42
CA GLU A 102 -42.14 -8.45 -38.62
C GLU A 102 -41.01 -8.95 -39.54
N TYR A 103 -39.91 -8.20 -39.62
CA TYR A 103 -38.77 -8.61 -40.45
C TYR A 103 -38.03 -9.85 -39.92
N TYR A 104 -38.24 -10.25 -38.66
CA TYR A 104 -37.73 -11.51 -38.10
C TYR A 104 -38.69 -12.69 -38.28
N HIS A 105 -39.95 -12.49 -38.70
CA HIS A 105 -40.95 -13.56 -38.77
C HIS A 105 -40.54 -14.69 -39.73
N LYS A 106 -39.77 -14.37 -40.78
CA LYS A 106 -39.26 -15.33 -41.75
C LYS A 106 -38.19 -16.28 -41.19
N ASP A 107 -37.59 -15.94 -40.05
CA ASP A 107 -36.47 -16.65 -39.45
C ASP A 107 -36.80 -17.25 -38.06
N LEU A 108 -38.09 -17.25 -37.69
CA LEU A 108 -38.57 -17.76 -36.40
C LEU A 108 -38.39 -19.28 -36.26
N ASP A 109 -38.38 -20.00 -37.37
CA ASP A 109 -38.07 -21.43 -37.42
C ASP A 109 -36.64 -21.72 -36.90
N ARG A 110 -35.70 -20.81 -37.17
CA ARG A 110 -34.29 -20.83 -36.74
C ARG A 110 -34.03 -20.12 -35.42
N CYS A 111 -35.05 -19.54 -34.80
CA CYS A 111 -34.96 -18.91 -33.48
C CYS A 111 -34.82 -19.99 -32.40
N VAL A 112 -33.79 -19.87 -31.56
CA VAL A 112 -33.52 -20.82 -30.47
C VAL A 112 -33.85 -20.28 -29.09
N SER A 113 -33.92 -18.95 -28.95
CA SER A 113 -34.34 -18.26 -27.73
C SER A 113 -34.61 -16.79 -28.05
N GLY A 114 -35.48 -16.13 -27.28
CA GLY A 114 -35.74 -14.70 -27.40
C GLY A 114 -35.28 -13.93 -26.15
N VAL A 115 -34.60 -12.80 -26.33
CA VAL A 115 -34.36 -11.86 -25.22
C VAL A 115 -35.51 -10.86 -25.20
N LEU A 116 -36.32 -10.90 -24.14
CA LEU A 116 -37.40 -9.93 -23.94
C LEU A 116 -36.81 -8.66 -23.35
N LEU A 117 -37.06 -7.52 -23.99
CA LEU A 117 -36.44 -6.24 -23.64
C LEU A 117 -37.48 -5.20 -23.24
N GLU A 118 -37.13 -4.43 -22.22
CA GLU A 118 -37.79 -3.23 -21.74
C GLU A 118 -36.85 -2.04 -21.96
N ASP A 119 -37.32 -1.01 -22.66
CA ASP A 119 -36.55 0.18 -23.01
C ASP A 119 -35.27 -0.10 -23.86
N ILE A 120 -35.04 0.72 -24.89
CA ILE A 120 -33.80 0.67 -25.68
C ILE A 120 -33.29 2.10 -25.85
N THR A 121 -32.12 2.35 -25.27
CA THR A 121 -31.46 3.66 -25.26
C THR A 121 -30.20 3.64 -26.11
N LEU A 122 -29.99 4.69 -26.89
CA LEU A 122 -28.74 4.90 -27.62
C LEU A 122 -27.63 5.27 -26.62
N ILE A 123 -26.43 4.75 -26.84
CA ILE A 123 -25.28 4.98 -25.95
C ILE A 123 -23.99 5.20 -26.75
N ASP A 124 -23.00 5.80 -26.10
CA ASP A 124 -21.67 5.97 -26.68
C ASP A 124 -20.96 4.62 -26.89
N SER A 125 -20.18 4.53 -27.96
CA SER A 125 -19.33 3.38 -28.26
C SER A 125 -18.20 3.17 -27.25
N ASP A 126 -17.80 4.20 -26.51
CA ASP A 126 -16.73 4.13 -25.50
C ASP A 126 -17.06 3.21 -24.30
N ILE A 127 -18.33 2.86 -24.11
CA ILE A 127 -18.76 1.87 -23.10
C ILE A 127 -18.09 0.50 -23.29
N ILE A 128 -17.61 0.19 -24.49
CA ILE A 128 -16.87 -1.04 -24.78
C ILE A 128 -15.60 -1.19 -23.92
N ASN A 129 -14.98 -0.08 -23.50
CA ASN A 129 -13.80 -0.08 -22.62
C ASN A 129 -14.14 -0.56 -21.20
N LYS A 130 -15.43 -0.58 -20.87
CA LYS A 130 -15.96 -1.09 -19.61
C LYS A 130 -16.36 -2.56 -19.69
N PHE A 131 -16.16 -3.24 -20.81
CA PHE A 131 -16.61 -4.62 -20.97
C PHE A 131 -15.49 -5.59 -20.57
N GLU A 132 -15.81 -6.49 -19.65
CA GLU A 132 -15.00 -7.66 -19.31
C GLU A 132 -15.75 -8.94 -19.69
N ARG A 133 -15.04 -9.99 -20.13
CA ARG A 133 -15.69 -11.29 -20.38
C ARG A 133 -16.22 -11.87 -19.07
N TYR A 134 -17.49 -12.30 -19.09
CA TYR A 134 -18.13 -12.90 -17.92
C TYR A 134 -17.40 -14.19 -17.50
N GLY A 135 -16.89 -14.24 -16.26
CA GLY A 135 -16.22 -15.42 -15.69
C GLY A 135 -14.71 -15.53 -15.94
N THR A 136 -14.06 -14.47 -16.42
CA THR A 136 -12.59 -14.37 -16.56
C THR A 136 -12.05 -13.18 -15.76
N GLU A 137 -10.81 -13.25 -15.27
CA GLU A 137 -10.10 -12.13 -14.62
C GLU A 137 -9.21 -11.41 -15.65
N GLY A 138 -9.63 -10.23 -16.12
CA GLY A 138 -8.76 -9.25 -16.79
C GLY A 138 -8.66 -9.29 -18.32
N GLY A 139 -9.63 -9.85 -19.04
CA GLY A 139 -9.61 -9.89 -20.51
C GLY A 139 -10.42 -8.79 -21.18
N SER A 140 -9.78 -7.89 -21.94
CA SER A 140 -10.49 -6.92 -22.79
C SER A 140 -11.35 -7.61 -23.86
N VAL A 141 -12.60 -7.15 -24.04
CA VAL A 141 -13.55 -7.81 -24.95
C VAL A 141 -13.32 -7.35 -26.40
N ALA A 142 -12.61 -8.16 -27.19
CA ALA A 142 -12.53 -7.95 -28.64
C ALA A 142 -13.84 -8.38 -29.33
N VAL A 143 -14.67 -7.42 -29.78
CA VAL A 143 -16.01 -7.70 -30.33
C VAL A 143 -15.98 -8.17 -31.81
N GLY A 144 -14.80 -8.22 -32.43
CA GLY A 144 -14.59 -8.49 -33.86
C GLY A 144 -14.97 -9.91 -34.35
N ASN A 145 -14.56 -10.99 -33.66
CA ASN A 145 -14.53 -12.34 -34.25
C ASN A 145 -15.15 -13.47 -33.39
N GLN A 146 -16.11 -13.19 -32.50
CA GLN A 146 -16.71 -14.22 -31.62
C GLN A 146 -18.23 -14.44 -31.84
N THR A 147 -18.69 -15.68 -31.60
CA THR A 147 -20.07 -16.18 -31.74
C THR A 147 -21.05 -15.48 -30.78
N ASN A 148 -22.31 -15.28 -31.21
CA ASN A 148 -23.38 -14.62 -30.44
C ASN A 148 -24.27 -15.67 -29.75
N PRO A 149 -24.76 -15.47 -28.50
CA PRO A 149 -24.53 -14.34 -27.58
C PRO A 149 -23.17 -14.38 -26.87
N LEU A 150 -22.61 -13.20 -26.63
CA LEU A 150 -21.43 -13.00 -25.77
C LEU A 150 -21.87 -12.50 -24.40
N TYR A 151 -21.31 -13.07 -23.34
CA TYR A 151 -21.63 -12.68 -21.97
C TYR A 151 -20.51 -11.82 -21.40
N ILE A 152 -20.88 -10.68 -20.84
CA ILE A 152 -19.94 -9.70 -20.29
C ILE A 152 -20.34 -9.25 -18.90
N SER A 153 -19.40 -8.65 -18.19
CA SER A 153 -19.62 -7.82 -17.01
C SER A 153 -19.17 -6.39 -17.30
N LEU A 154 -19.78 -5.41 -16.62
CA LEU A 154 -19.43 -4.00 -16.76
C LEU A 154 -18.44 -3.58 -15.67
N ILE A 155 -17.44 -2.80 -16.06
CA ILE A 155 -16.49 -2.10 -15.20
C ILE A 155 -17.13 -0.73 -14.92
N ASP A 156 -17.45 -0.42 -13.67
CA ASP A 156 -18.24 0.77 -13.33
C ASP A 156 -17.37 2.03 -13.15
N ASP A 157 -17.85 3.16 -13.70
CA ASP A 157 -17.07 4.37 -14.00
C ASP A 157 -17.34 5.56 -13.06
N ASN A 158 -18.14 5.39 -12.01
CA ASN A 158 -18.51 6.47 -11.07
C ASN A 158 -18.11 6.19 -9.60
N GLN A 159 -17.15 5.29 -9.36
CA GLN A 159 -16.45 5.13 -8.06
C GLN A 159 -15.15 5.96 -7.97
N SER A 160 -14.92 6.83 -8.95
CA SER A 160 -14.11 8.04 -8.85
C SER A 160 -14.91 9.12 -8.11
N PHE A 161 -14.45 9.54 -6.93
CA PHE A 161 -15.02 10.60 -6.05
C PHE A 161 -16.14 10.18 -5.05
N TYR A 162 -15.74 9.41 -4.01
CA TYR A 162 -16.35 9.30 -2.67
C TYR A 162 -17.82 8.81 -2.49
N LYS A 163 -17.90 7.52 -2.09
CA LYS A 163 -18.67 6.91 -0.97
C LYS A 163 -19.71 5.82 -1.31
N ASN A 164 -19.42 4.63 -0.74
CA ASN A 164 -20.24 3.78 0.16
C ASN A 164 -21.61 3.28 -0.38
N GLU A 165 -21.99 2.00 -0.40
CA GLU A 165 -21.75 0.87 0.49
C GLU A 165 -21.86 -0.46 -0.30
N LYS A 166 -21.28 -1.54 0.26
CA LYS A 166 -21.27 -2.96 -0.20
C LYS A 166 -20.01 -3.45 -0.93
N SER A 167 -18.85 -3.05 -0.41
CA SER A 167 -17.71 -3.98 -0.27
C SER A 167 -17.85 -4.74 1.06
N LYS A 168 -18.69 -5.78 1.04
CA LYS A 168 -18.68 -6.95 1.92
C LYS A 168 -18.74 -8.10 0.92
N GLU A 169 -17.75 -8.97 0.73
CA GLU A 169 -16.84 -9.63 1.67
C GLU A 169 -15.54 -9.99 0.94
N LEU A 170 -14.42 -9.85 1.66
CA LEU A 170 -13.06 -10.42 1.49
C LEU A 170 -11.99 -9.47 2.04
N VAL A 171 -12.39 -8.30 2.54
CA VAL A 171 -11.67 -7.61 3.63
C VAL A 171 -12.30 -8.11 4.93
N SER A 172 -11.51 -8.54 5.92
CA SER A 172 -12.09 -8.85 7.24
C SER A 172 -12.90 -7.64 7.71
N ASN A 173 -14.16 -7.86 8.10
CA ASN A 173 -15.17 -6.85 8.44
C ASN A 173 -14.84 -5.99 9.70
N LYS A 174 -13.56 -5.74 10.00
CA LYS A 174 -13.18 -4.67 10.93
C LYS A 174 -13.25 -3.35 10.17
N GLN A 175 -14.14 -2.45 10.58
CA GLN A 175 -14.07 -1.05 10.18
C GLN A 175 -12.74 -0.48 10.73
N TRP A 176 -11.71 -0.47 9.89
CA TRP A 176 -10.38 0.02 10.25
C TRP A 176 -10.36 1.51 10.61
N GLU A 177 -11.41 2.26 10.24
CA GLU A 177 -11.58 3.68 10.55
C GLU A 177 -11.74 3.95 12.07
N ASN A 178 -11.92 2.93 12.93
CA ASN A 178 -12.10 3.11 14.38
C ASN A 178 -11.53 1.95 15.23
N LEU A 179 -10.37 1.38 14.85
CA LEU A 179 -9.77 0.35 15.70
C LEU A 179 -9.39 0.93 17.05
N LYS A 180 -9.86 0.26 18.10
CA LYS A 180 -9.46 0.60 19.46
C LYS A 180 -7.99 0.20 19.67
N PRO A 181 -7.25 0.92 20.53
CA PRO A 181 -5.86 0.60 20.87
C PRO A 181 -5.57 -0.89 21.12
N HIS A 182 -6.45 -1.58 21.86
CA HIS A 182 -6.29 -2.99 22.17
C HIS A 182 -6.38 -3.90 20.94
N GLU A 183 -7.18 -3.53 19.93
CA GLU A 183 -7.34 -4.31 18.70
C GLU A 183 -6.07 -4.22 17.84
N ILE A 184 -5.42 -3.06 17.80
CA ILE A 184 -4.13 -2.87 17.13
C ILE A 184 -3.06 -3.72 17.82
N LYS A 185 -3.01 -3.71 19.16
CA LYS A 185 -2.06 -4.51 19.93
C LYS A 185 -2.26 -6.02 19.74
N GLU A 186 -3.50 -6.49 19.77
CA GLU A 186 -3.85 -7.88 19.51
C GLU A 186 -3.48 -8.29 18.08
N TYR A 187 -3.72 -7.40 17.12
CA TYR A 187 -3.33 -7.63 15.73
C TYR A 187 -1.81 -7.76 15.59
N LEU A 188 -1.03 -6.84 16.17
CA LEU A 188 0.43 -6.90 16.19
C LEU A 188 0.96 -8.16 16.87
N ASN A 189 0.30 -8.65 17.93
CA ASN A 189 0.64 -9.94 18.51
C ASN A 189 0.46 -11.07 17.49
N GLY A 190 -0.63 -11.06 16.73
CA GLY A 190 -0.87 -12.00 15.63
C GLY A 190 0.20 -11.91 14.53
N VAL A 191 0.65 -10.70 14.18
CA VAL A 191 1.77 -10.49 13.24
C VAL A 191 3.07 -11.06 13.80
N SER A 192 3.36 -10.81 15.08
CA SER A 192 4.55 -11.37 15.75
C SER A 192 4.54 -12.90 15.75
N GLN A 193 3.39 -13.52 16.06
CA GLN A 193 3.24 -14.97 16.00
C GLN A 193 3.42 -15.52 14.59
N TYR A 194 2.90 -14.84 13.56
CA TYR A 194 3.12 -15.22 12.16
C TYR A 194 4.59 -15.15 11.77
N ILE A 195 5.27 -14.04 12.07
CA ILE A 195 6.70 -13.89 11.75
C ILE A 195 7.53 -14.97 12.48
N ASN A 196 7.19 -15.22 13.75
CA ASN A 196 7.82 -16.24 14.57
C ASN A 196 7.44 -17.68 14.18
N SER A 197 6.35 -17.94 13.46
CA SER A 197 6.05 -19.30 12.97
C SER A 197 6.87 -19.65 11.72
N VAL A 198 7.28 -18.65 10.94
CA VAL A 198 8.04 -18.82 9.69
C VAL A 198 9.55 -19.06 9.93
N GLY A 199 10.02 -19.08 11.18
CA GLY A 199 11.40 -19.41 11.51
C GLY A 199 12.29 -18.23 11.92
N PHE A 200 11.75 -17.02 12.06
CA PHE A 200 12.51 -15.82 12.44
C PHE A 200 12.10 -15.35 13.83
N ILE A 201 13.06 -15.00 14.68
CA ILE A 201 12.81 -14.72 16.09
C ILE A 201 12.97 -13.24 16.32
N TYR A 202 11.85 -12.52 16.33
CA TYR A 202 11.83 -11.11 16.69
C TYR A 202 11.03 -10.94 17.98
N GLU A 203 11.58 -10.17 18.91
CA GLU A 203 10.84 -9.81 20.11
C GLU A 203 9.64 -8.94 19.75
N PHE A 204 8.54 -9.12 20.48
CA PHE A 204 7.32 -8.34 20.28
C PHE A 204 7.59 -6.83 20.38
N ASN A 205 8.53 -6.43 21.25
CA ASN A 205 8.91 -5.03 21.42
C ASN A 205 9.58 -4.46 20.16
N ASP A 206 10.45 -5.22 19.49
CA ASP A 206 11.10 -4.77 18.25
C ASP A 206 10.10 -4.63 17.11
N LEU A 207 9.11 -5.53 17.04
CA LEU A 207 8.01 -5.42 16.08
C LEU A 207 7.13 -4.19 16.35
N CYS A 208 6.76 -3.95 17.61
CA CYS A 208 6.03 -2.75 18.01
C CYS A 208 6.80 -1.49 17.66
N ASN A 209 8.10 -1.49 17.90
CA ASN A 209 8.99 -0.39 17.57
C ASN A 209 9.09 -0.16 16.05
N PHE A 210 9.21 -1.23 15.25
CA PHE A 210 9.17 -1.15 13.78
C PHE A 210 7.84 -0.57 13.28
N TYR A 211 6.72 -1.04 13.81
CA TYR A 211 5.39 -0.49 13.49
C TYR A 211 5.27 1.00 13.86
N LEU A 212 5.63 1.39 15.09
CA LEU A 212 5.58 2.78 15.54
C LEU A 212 6.49 3.69 14.71
N SER A 213 7.66 3.19 14.30
CA SER A 213 8.60 3.91 13.45
C SER A 213 8.02 4.18 12.05
N LEU A 214 7.36 3.19 11.45
CA LEU A 214 6.68 3.36 10.16
C LEU A 214 5.46 4.27 10.26
N LYS A 215 4.72 4.18 11.38
CA LYS A 215 3.54 5.01 11.62
C LYS A 215 3.90 6.48 11.71
N THR A 216 4.94 6.82 12.45
CA THR A 216 5.37 8.22 12.60
C THR A 216 6.02 8.77 11.33
N LYS A 217 6.79 7.94 10.63
CA LYS A 217 7.46 8.32 9.39
C LYS A 217 7.51 7.12 8.44
N PRO A 218 7.02 7.25 7.19
CA PRO A 218 6.98 6.13 6.24
C PRO A 218 8.35 5.81 5.61
N PHE A 219 9.43 6.02 6.37
CA PHE A 219 10.80 5.68 5.99
C PHE A 219 11.58 5.16 7.20
N VAL A 220 11.99 3.90 7.14
CA VAL A 220 12.74 3.21 8.19
C VAL A 220 14.02 2.60 7.60
N ILE A 221 15.09 2.62 8.37
CA ILE A 221 16.36 1.94 8.07
C ILE A 221 16.51 0.78 9.06
N LEU A 222 16.71 -0.43 8.55
CA LEU A 222 17.06 -1.62 9.32
C LEU A 222 18.56 -1.88 9.14
N ALA A 223 19.30 -1.75 10.23
CA ALA A 223 20.74 -1.94 10.28
C ALA A 223 21.09 -3.18 11.11
N GLY A 224 22.18 -3.85 10.75
CA GLY A 224 22.71 -4.98 11.51
C GLY A 224 23.55 -5.90 10.65
N ILE A 225 24.06 -6.97 11.26
CA ILE A 225 24.93 -7.95 10.59
C ILE A 225 24.17 -8.63 9.43
N SER A 226 24.91 -9.05 8.39
CA SER A 226 24.32 -9.83 7.31
C SER A 226 23.70 -11.13 7.83
N GLY A 227 22.56 -11.54 7.26
CA GLY A 227 21.86 -12.76 7.67
C GLY A 227 20.94 -12.63 8.89
N THR A 228 20.79 -11.45 9.51
CA THR A 228 19.83 -11.23 10.62
C THR A 228 18.36 -11.12 10.19
N GLY A 229 18.06 -11.37 8.91
CA GLY A 229 16.69 -11.43 8.39
C GLY A 229 16.02 -10.07 8.15
N LYS A 230 16.74 -8.95 8.13
CA LYS A 230 16.18 -7.59 7.93
C LYS A 230 15.21 -7.48 6.75
N SER A 231 15.64 -7.91 5.56
CA SER A 231 14.81 -7.89 4.35
C SER A 231 13.64 -8.87 4.42
N ARG A 232 13.78 -9.96 5.20
CA ARG A 232 12.70 -10.92 5.50
C ARG A 232 11.69 -10.35 6.48
N LEU A 233 12.11 -9.64 7.53
CA LEU A 233 11.23 -8.95 8.46
C LEU A 233 10.32 -7.98 7.69
N THR A 234 10.89 -7.15 6.81
CA THR A 234 10.10 -6.23 5.98
C THR A 234 9.07 -6.96 5.13
N ARG A 235 9.49 -8.06 4.47
CA ARG A 235 8.59 -8.87 3.63
C ARG A 235 7.47 -9.51 4.45
N LEU A 236 7.81 -10.20 5.53
CA LEU A 236 6.83 -10.91 6.36
C LEU A 236 5.87 -9.94 7.04
N PHE A 237 6.35 -8.77 7.46
CA PHE A 237 5.49 -7.72 7.98
C PHE A 237 4.52 -7.20 6.91
N ALA A 238 5.01 -6.92 5.69
CA ALA A 238 4.15 -6.51 4.58
C ALA A 238 3.11 -7.59 4.24
N GLU A 239 3.52 -8.86 4.15
CA GLU A 239 2.66 -10.00 3.87
C GLU A 239 1.59 -10.18 4.94
N ALA A 240 1.94 -9.99 6.21
CA ALA A 240 0.97 -10.03 7.31
C ALA A 240 -0.09 -8.93 7.18
N LEU A 241 0.25 -7.79 6.57
CA LEU A 241 -0.70 -6.71 6.24
C LEU A 241 -1.42 -6.92 4.90
N GLY A 242 -1.19 -8.05 4.24
CA GLY A 242 -1.75 -8.42 2.94
C GLY A 242 -0.97 -7.85 1.74
N ALA A 243 0.15 -7.17 1.94
CA ALA A 243 0.98 -6.64 0.86
C ALA A 243 2.07 -7.66 0.48
N ASN A 244 1.99 -8.22 -0.72
CA ASN A 244 2.89 -9.27 -1.16
C ASN A 244 3.37 -9.03 -2.60
N THR A 245 4.24 -9.92 -3.09
CA THR A 245 4.79 -9.81 -4.46
C THR A 245 3.75 -10.15 -5.53
N THR A 246 2.81 -11.05 -5.25
CA THR A 246 1.78 -11.48 -6.22
C THR A 246 0.74 -10.41 -6.52
N ASN A 247 0.43 -9.54 -5.55
CA ASN A 247 -0.41 -8.36 -5.75
C ASN A 247 0.38 -7.07 -5.97
N GLU A 248 1.70 -7.19 -6.16
CA GLU A 248 2.66 -6.11 -6.41
C GLU A 248 2.69 -4.98 -5.36
N ARG A 249 2.04 -5.17 -4.20
CA ARG A 249 2.07 -4.20 -3.09
C ARG A 249 3.33 -4.28 -2.26
N PHE A 250 4.10 -5.36 -2.36
CA PHE A 250 5.47 -5.43 -1.84
C PHE A 250 6.45 -5.56 -3.01
N ARG A 251 7.43 -4.64 -3.09
CA ARG A 251 8.53 -4.73 -4.06
C ARG A 251 9.87 -4.66 -3.34
N MET A 252 10.76 -5.57 -3.72
CA MET A 252 12.15 -5.58 -3.28
C MET A 252 13.01 -5.02 -4.41
N ILE A 253 13.82 -4.00 -4.09
CA ILE A 253 14.67 -3.30 -5.02
C ILE A 253 16.10 -3.39 -4.49
N SER A 254 16.96 -4.12 -5.18
CA SER A 254 18.39 -4.17 -4.85
C SER A 254 19.08 -2.91 -5.35
N VAL A 255 19.71 -2.17 -4.43
CA VAL A 255 20.47 -0.98 -4.77
C VAL A 255 21.75 -1.38 -5.50
N LYS A 256 22.13 -0.61 -6.53
CA LYS A 256 23.35 -0.87 -7.29
C LYS A 256 24.43 0.16 -6.94
N PRO A 257 25.72 -0.21 -6.97
CA PRO A 257 26.81 0.68 -6.57
C PRO A 257 27.00 1.87 -7.53
N ASP A 258 26.51 1.78 -8.77
CA ASP A 258 26.60 2.81 -9.80
C ASP A 258 25.47 3.86 -9.72
N TRP A 259 24.54 3.73 -8.78
CA TRP A 259 23.48 4.70 -8.55
C TRP A 259 24.02 6.02 -7.99
N ASN A 260 24.10 7.01 -8.86
CA ASN A 260 24.66 8.34 -8.55
C ASN A 260 23.61 9.47 -8.57
N ASP A 261 22.41 9.20 -9.06
CA ASP A 261 21.29 10.14 -9.12
C ASP A 261 19.94 9.40 -8.98
N SER A 262 18.84 10.14 -9.03
CA SER A 262 17.49 9.61 -8.84
C SER A 262 16.89 8.93 -10.06
N ALA A 263 17.61 8.82 -11.18
CA ALA A 263 17.06 8.36 -12.46
C ALA A 263 16.58 6.91 -12.42
N ASP A 264 17.30 6.00 -11.76
CA ASP A 264 16.89 4.59 -11.66
C ASP A 264 15.59 4.41 -10.85
N LEU A 265 15.42 5.20 -9.78
CA LEU A 265 14.23 5.10 -8.92
C LEU A 265 13.04 5.86 -9.49
N PHE A 266 13.23 7.12 -9.87
CA PHE A 266 12.14 8.00 -10.29
C PHE A 266 11.95 8.02 -11.81
N GLY A 267 13.00 7.77 -12.58
CA GLY A 267 12.97 7.82 -14.03
C GLY A 267 13.71 9.02 -14.60
N TYR A 268 13.85 9.03 -15.92
CA TYR A 268 14.56 10.08 -16.66
C TYR A 268 13.89 10.34 -18.01
N LYS A 269 14.23 11.46 -18.63
CA LYS A 269 13.84 11.74 -20.00
C LYS A 269 14.88 11.20 -20.96
N ASN A 270 14.45 10.47 -21.97
CA ASN A 270 15.34 10.06 -23.05
C ASN A 270 15.59 11.22 -24.03
N ILE A 271 16.46 10.98 -25.01
CA ILE A 271 16.81 11.95 -26.07
C ILE A 271 15.61 12.43 -26.91
N THR A 272 14.48 11.73 -26.86
CA THR A 272 13.23 12.09 -27.58
C THR A 272 12.22 12.84 -26.69
N ASP A 273 12.65 13.33 -25.53
CA ASP A 273 11.80 14.00 -24.52
C ASP A 273 10.68 13.11 -23.93
N LYS A 274 10.78 11.79 -24.11
CA LYS A 274 9.87 10.81 -23.51
C LYS A 274 10.36 10.44 -22.11
N PHE A 275 9.49 10.61 -21.12
CA PHE A 275 9.77 10.18 -19.76
C PHE A 275 9.71 8.64 -19.65
N ILE A 276 10.80 8.04 -19.19
CA ILE A 276 10.93 6.62 -18.86
C ILE A 276 10.82 6.54 -17.35
N LYS A 277 9.81 5.82 -16.85
CA LYS A 277 9.54 5.67 -15.41
C LYS A 277 10.61 4.81 -14.76
N GLY A 278 11.03 5.22 -13.57
CA GLY A 278 11.83 4.38 -12.69
C GLY A 278 10.96 3.44 -11.86
N VAL A 279 11.61 2.47 -11.21
CA VAL A 279 10.93 1.40 -10.45
C VAL A 279 10.06 1.90 -9.30
N LEU A 280 10.45 3.01 -8.66
CA LEU A 280 9.69 3.63 -7.57
C LEU A 280 8.49 4.40 -8.11
N THR A 281 8.62 5.03 -9.28
CA THR A 281 7.52 5.76 -9.93
C THR A 281 6.36 4.83 -10.31
N GLU A 282 6.68 3.65 -10.84
CA GLU A 282 5.64 2.63 -11.11
C GLU A 282 4.91 2.22 -9.83
N ALA A 283 5.65 1.99 -8.74
CA ALA A 283 5.04 1.62 -7.46
C ALA A 283 4.18 2.74 -6.86
N ILE A 284 4.63 3.99 -7.01
CA ILE A 284 3.86 5.18 -6.61
C ILE A 284 2.54 5.25 -7.38
N GLU A 285 2.55 5.02 -8.70
CA GLU A 285 1.33 5.05 -9.50
C GLU A 285 0.33 3.97 -9.09
N ASP A 286 0.80 2.77 -8.76
CA ASP A 286 -0.07 1.68 -8.30
C ASP A 286 -0.61 1.92 -6.89
N ALA A 287 0.22 2.47 -6.00
CA ALA A 287 -0.18 2.90 -4.67
C ALA A 287 -1.25 4.01 -4.72
N LEU A 288 -1.14 4.96 -5.65
CA LEU A 288 -2.12 6.02 -5.89
C LEU A 288 -3.48 5.49 -6.36
N LYS A 289 -3.51 4.40 -7.14
CA LYS A 289 -4.78 3.75 -7.57
C LYS A 289 -5.51 3.07 -6.40
N ASN A 290 -4.77 2.66 -5.36
CA ASN A 290 -5.29 1.87 -4.24
C ASN A 290 -4.89 2.47 -2.88
N ILE A 291 -5.22 3.74 -2.65
CA ILE A 291 -4.78 4.53 -1.48
C ILE A 291 -5.13 3.89 -0.11
N ASN A 292 -6.16 3.06 -0.10
CA ASN A 292 -6.68 2.38 1.08
C ASN A 292 -5.86 1.15 1.50
N LEU A 293 -4.86 0.73 0.72
CA LEU A 293 -4.09 -0.49 0.95
C LEU A 293 -2.61 -0.12 1.09
N PRO A 294 -1.87 -0.65 2.07
CA PRO A 294 -0.47 -0.29 2.24
C PRO A 294 0.41 -0.91 1.14
N TYR A 295 1.40 -0.15 0.68
CA TYR A 295 2.43 -0.54 -0.27
C TYR A 295 3.80 -0.42 0.39
N PHE A 296 4.63 -1.42 0.21
CA PHE A 296 5.95 -1.54 0.84
C PHE A 296 7.03 -1.66 -0.22
N ILE A 297 8.06 -0.82 -0.10
CA ILE A 297 9.28 -0.90 -0.90
C ILE A 297 10.44 -1.23 0.04
N CYS A 298 11.09 -2.36 -0.21
CA CYS A 298 12.30 -2.76 0.48
C CYS A 298 13.51 -2.42 -0.40
N LEU A 299 14.27 -1.39 -0.04
CA LEU A 299 15.56 -1.06 -0.66
C LEU A 299 16.64 -1.93 -0.01
N ASP A 300 17.05 -2.99 -0.70
CA ASP A 300 18.02 -3.94 -0.20
C ASP A 300 19.45 -3.43 -0.40
N GLU A 301 20.27 -3.54 0.65
CA GLU A 301 21.64 -3.00 0.69
C GLU A 301 21.69 -1.50 0.35
N MET A 302 20.85 -0.72 1.03
CA MET A 302 20.61 0.69 0.74
C MET A 302 21.91 1.52 0.72
N ASN A 303 22.89 1.15 1.54
CA ASN A 303 24.20 1.80 1.71
C ASN A 303 25.27 1.38 0.69
N LEU A 304 24.93 0.56 -0.31
CA LEU A 304 25.85 0.18 -1.39
C LEU A 304 26.19 1.38 -2.32
N ALA A 305 25.29 2.36 -2.39
CA ALA A 305 25.49 3.65 -3.03
C ALA A 305 25.21 4.80 -2.05
N ARG A 306 25.61 6.02 -2.42
CA ARG A 306 25.36 7.22 -1.58
C ARG A 306 23.87 7.56 -1.57
N VAL A 307 23.21 7.18 -0.49
CA VAL A 307 21.75 7.32 -0.31
C VAL A 307 21.27 8.74 -0.53
N GLU A 308 22.01 9.75 -0.06
CA GLU A 308 21.60 11.14 -0.26
C GLU A 308 21.56 11.60 -1.72
N TYR A 309 22.15 10.86 -2.66
CA TYR A 309 22.17 11.19 -4.08
C TYR A 309 21.01 10.52 -4.81
N TYR A 310 20.97 9.18 -4.83
CA TYR A 310 19.95 8.47 -5.60
C TYR A 310 18.55 8.57 -4.97
N PHE A 311 18.48 8.75 -3.65
CA PHE A 311 17.23 8.86 -2.92
C PHE A 311 16.84 10.32 -2.62
N SER A 312 17.59 11.29 -3.17
CA SER A 312 17.43 12.72 -2.90
C SER A 312 16.01 13.25 -3.10
N GLU A 313 15.36 12.85 -4.19
CA GLU A 313 14.01 13.24 -4.57
C GLU A 313 12.96 12.78 -3.55
N TYR A 314 13.02 11.51 -3.14
CA TYR A 314 12.14 10.99 -2.08
C TYR A 314 12.35 11.72 -0.76
N LEU A 315 13.61 11.92 -0.36
CA LEU A 315 13.98 12.63 0.86
C LEU A 315 13.51 14.10 0.85
N SER A 316 13.30 14.69 -0.32
CA SER A 316 12.72 16.02 -0.47
C SER A 316 11.19 15.97 -0.33
N LEU A 317 10.52 15.06 -1.06
CA LEU A 317 9.07 14.95 -1.08
C LEU A 317 8.46 14.54 0.26
N ILE A 318 9.13 13.68 1.03
CA ILE A 318 8.63 13.28 2.35
C ILE A 318 8.56 14.45 3.35
N GLU A 319 9.26 15.56 3.07
CA GLU A 319 9.26 16.77 3.93
C GLU A 319 8.14 17.74 3.59
N SER A 320 7.62 17.70 2.36
CA SER A 320 6.51 18.55 1.93
C SER A 320 5.13 17.93 2.22
N ARG A 321 5.10 16.79 2.91
CA ARG A 321 3.87 16.13 3.34
C ARG A 321 3.03 17.10 4.17
N ARG A 322 1.79 17.30 3.75
CA ARG A 322 0.80 18.15 4.41
C ARG A 322 -0.57 17.48 4.36
N ARG A 323 -1.43 17.87 5.30
CA ARG A 323 -2.82 17.45 5.32
C ARG A 323 -3.61 18.22 4.27
N HIS A 324 -4.38 17.52 3.45
CA HIS A 324 -5.38 18.09 2.55
C HIS A 324 -6.69 17.31 2.69
N GLY A 325 -7.60 17.84 3.50
CA GLY A 325 -8.79 17.10 3.94
C GLY A 325 -8.38 15.87 4.78
N ASN A 326 -8.87 14.69 4.41
CA ASN A 326 -8.54 13.43 5.11
C ASN A 326 -7.24 12.76 4.62
N PHE A 327 -6.61 13.33 3.59
CA PHE A 327 -5.45 12.75 2.93
C PHE A 327 -4.17 13.50 3.28
N ILE A 328 -3.06 12.79 3.19
CA ILE A 328 -1.71 13.34 3.24
C ILE A 328 -1.19 13.38 1.81
N VAL A 329 -0.82 14.58 1.38
CA VAL A 329 -0.25 14.84 0.05
C VAL A 329 1.14 15.43 0.20
N SER A 330 2.05 15.14 -0.72
CA SER A 330 3.34 15.81 -0.84
C SER A 330 3.29 16.91 -1.91
N ASP A 331 4.37 17.65 -2.07
CA ASP A 331 4.62 18.36 -3.31
C ASP A 331 4.83 17.37 -4.47
N SER A 332 4.79 17.89 -5.70
CA SER A 332 5.05 17.10 -6.90
C SER A 332 6.45 17.34 -7.41
N ILE A 333 7.13 16.28 -7.85
CA ILE A 333 8.27 16.43 -8.76
C ILE A 333 7.71 16.67 -10.17
N ASN A 334 8.17 17.74 -10.82
CA ASN A 334 7.89 18.00 -12.23
C ASN A 334 8.99 17.38 -13.08
N ASN A 335 8.69 16.26 -13.75
CA ASN A 335 9.61 15.65 -14.69
C ASN A 335 9.45 16.22 -16.12
N GLY A 336 9.03 17.48 -16.27
CA GLY A 336 8.85 18.13 -17.57
C GLY A 336 8.79 19.66 -17.53
N GLU A 337 9.18 20.31 -18.62
CA GLU A 337 9.27 21.78 -18.75
C GLU A 337 7.91 22.49 -18.90
N ASN A 338 6.81 21.74 -19.10
CA ASN A 338 5.47 22.31 -19.24
C ASN A 338 4.66 22.11 -17.94
N PRO A 339 4.62 23.10 -17.02
CA PRO A 339 3.90 23.00 -15.74
C PRO A 339 2.37 22.83 -15.88
N SER A 340 1.86 23.01 -17.11
CA SER A 340 0.45 22.86 -17.51
C SER A 340 0.03 21.42 -17.83
N ARG A 341 0.96 20.46 -17.99
CA ARG A 341 0.62 19.03 -18.16
C ARG A 341 0.62 18.32 -16.81
N ILE A 342 -0.57 18.11 -16.26
CA ILE A 342 -0.81 17.43 -14.97
C ILE A 342 -0.29 15.98 -14.98
N GLU A 343 -0.22 15.36 -16.16
CA GLU A 343 0.16 13.95 -16.38
C GLU A 343 1.59 13.58 -15.96
N ASN A 344 2.47 14.55 -15.68
CA ASN A 344 3.88 14.31 -15.34
C ASN A 344 4.25 14.68 -13.89
N LYS A 345 3.27 14.80 -12.99
CA LYS A 345 3.48 15.14 -11.58
C LYS A 345 3.48 13.89 -10.72
N ILE A 346 4.59 13.63 -10.04
CA ILE A 346 4.73 12.49 -9.13
C ILE A 346 4.59 12.99 -7.68
N TYR A 347 3.66 12.38 -6.94
CA TYR A 347 3.42 12.63 -5.52
C TYR A 347 3.77 11.37 -4.72
N ILE A 348 4.20 11.52 -3.46
CA ILE A 348 4.33 10.37 -2.56
C ILE A 348 2.98 10.12 -1.90
N PRO A 349 2.34 8.96 -2.16
CA PRO A 349 1.04 8.66 -1.58
C PRO A 349 1.19 8.25 -0.12
N GLU A 350 0.13 8.45 0.66
CA GLU A 350 0.14 8.23 2.11
C GLU A 350 0.18 6.76 2.56
N ASN A 351 0.06 5.84 1.61
CA ASN A 351 0.11 4.40 1.79
C ASN A 351 1.42 3.77 1.31
N LEU A 352 2.42 4.56 0.90
CA LEU A 352 3.72 4.05 0.49
C LEU A 352 4.73 4.12 1.64
N TYR A 353 5.27 2.98 2.03
CA TYR A 353 6.26 2.81 3.08
C TYR A 353 7.56 2.30 2.49
N ILE A 354 8.67 2.97 2.79
CA ILE A 354 9.99 2.56 2.33
C ILE A 354 10.82 2.05 3.51
N VAL A 355 11.44 0.89 3.32
CA VAL A 355 12.34 0.30 4.30
C VAL A 355 13.68 0.03 3.62
N GLY A 356 14.75 0.64 4.13
CA GLY A 356 16.11 0.39 3.67
C GLY A 356 16.80 -0.63 4.56
N THR A 357 17.39 -1.68 3.98
CA THR A 357 18.21 -2.63 4.74
C THR A 357 19.68 -2.28 4.57
N VAL A 358 20.45 -2.41 5.64
CA VAL A 358 21.83 -1.95 5.71
C VAL A 358 22.66 -3.04 6.37
N ASN A 359 23.74 -3.43 5.70
CA ASN A 359 24.78 -4.26 6.29
C ASN A 359 25.85 -3.32 6.86
N MET A 360 26.25 -3.55 8.11
CA MET A 360 27.16 -2.69 8.89
C MET A 360 28.65 -2.91 8.54
N ASP A 361 28.94 -3.56 7.42
CA ASP A 361 30.30 -3.95 7.05
C ASP A 361 31.10 -2.76 6.48
N ASP A 362 32.43 -2.77 6.68
CA ASP A 362 33.38 -1.68 6.33
C ASP A 362 33.36 -1.23 4.85
N THR A 363 32.71 -2.00 3.96
CA THR A 363 32.73 -1.80 2.50
C THR A 363 31.60 -0.90 1.98
N THR A 364 30.90 -0.17 2.85
CA THR A 364 29.68 0.57 2.49
C THR A 364 29.75 2.07 2.82
N PHE A 365 28.88 2.87 2.20
CA PHE A 365 28.83 4.31 2.48
C PHE A 365 28.09 4.61 3.79
N GLY A 366 28.72 5.37 4.68
CA GLY A 366 28.05 5.89 5.87
C GLY A 366 26.91 6.87 5.54
N PHE A 367 25.95 6.99 6.44
CA PHE A 367 24.79 7.86 6.24
C PHE A 367 25.08 9.33 6.56
N SER A 368 24.65 10.22 5.66
CA SER A 368 24.63 11.65 5.95
C SER A 368 23.49 12.02 6.91
N ARG A 369 23.64 13.17 7.62
CA ARG A 369 22.55 13.73 8.45
C ARG A 369 21.26 13.95 7.65
N LYS A 370 21.37 14.28 6.36
CA LYS A 370 20.20 14.46 5.48
C LYS A 370 19.34 13.18 5.44
N VAL A 371 19.95 12.00 5.49
CA VAL A 371 19.23 10.73 5.50
C VAL A 371 18.74 10.41 6.92
N LEU A 372 19.63 10.45 7.91
CA LEU A 372 19.32 10.07 9.30
C LEU A 372 18.24 10.93 9.94
N ASP A 373 18.19 12.23 9.62
CA ASP A 373 17.16 13.12 10.14
C ASP A 373 15.75 12.71 9.69
N ARG A 374 15.63 12.01 8.55
CA ARG A 374 14.36 11.65 7.89
C ARG A 374 13.95 10.18 8.07
N ALA A 375 14.76 9.39 8.80
CA ALA A 375 14.53 7.96 9.02
C ALA A 375 14.63 7.59 10.51
N ASN A 376 13.90 6.56 10.91
CA ASN A 376 14.20 5.81 12.12
C ASN A 376 15.22 4.70 11.78
N THR A 377 16.32 4.60 12.54
CA THR A 377 17.37 3.59 12.29
C THR A 377 17.32 2.50 13.35
N LEU A 378 16.72 1.35 13.02
CA LEU A 378 16.56 0.22 13.93
C LEU A 378 17.72 -0.76 13.75
N GLU A 379 18.40 -1.07 14.83
CA GLU A 379 19.53 -2.00 14.87
C GLU A 379 19.08 -3.40 15.35
N PHE A 380 19.42 -4.43 14.56
CA PHE A 380 19.15 -5.85 14.82
C PHE A 380 20.47 -6.62 14.89
N ASN A 381 21.07 -6.64 16.09
CA ASN A 381 22.34 -7.34 16.34
C ASN A 381 22.18 -8.60 17.20
N ASP A 382 21.06 -8.74 17.93
CA ASP A 382 20.84 -9.87 18.82
C ASP A 382 20.41 -11.12 18.04
N VAL A 383 21.39 -11.88 17.58
CA VAL A 383 21.16 -13.18 16.91
C VAL A 383 21.19 -14.31 17.93
N ASN A 384 20.04 -14.92 18.19
CA ASN A 384 19.96 -16.10 19.04
C ASN A 384 20.12 -17.39 18.23
N LEU A 385 21.36 -17.87 18.09
CA LEU A 385 21.70 -19.11 17.36
C LEU A 385 21.22 -20.39 18.06
N ASN A 386 20.81 -20.32 19.33
CA ASN A 386 20.44 -21.51 20.11
C ASN A 386 18.97 -21.93 19.90
N LYS A 387 18.14 -21.05 19.32
CA LYS A 387 16.75 -21.36 19.01
C LYS A 387 16.66 -21.95 17.59
N LEU A 388 16.89 -23.27 17.49
CA LEU A 388 16.90 -24.02 16.23
C LEU A 388 15.50 -24.43 15.73
N PHE A 389 14.59 -24.76 16.66
CA PHE A 389 13.23 -25.18 16.37
C PHE A 389 12.27 -24.27 17.12
N LEU A 390 11.29 -23.74 16.41
CA LEU A 390 10.22 -22.94 17.00
C LEU A 390 9.09 -23.89 17.35
N GLU A 391 8.80 -24.02 18.64
CA GLU A 391 7.63 -24.73 19.15
C GLU A 391 6.39 -23.87 18.88
N ASN A 392 5.99 -23.75 17.62
CA ASN A 392 4.77 -23.07 17.25
C ASN A 392 3.85 -24.05 16.53
N GLU A 393 2.63 -24.20 17.04
CA GLU A 393 1.54 -24.78 16.27
C GLU A 393 1.41 -23.96 14.97
N TYR A 394 1.39 -24.64 13.83
CA TYR A 394 1.09 -24.01 12.55
C TYR A 394 -0.22 -23.23 12.72
N LEU A 395 -0.14 -21.90 12.74
CA LEU A 395 -1.32 -21.08 12.54
C LEU A 395 -1.81 -21.40 11.14
N GLU A 396 -3.01 -21.99 11.04
CA GLU A 396 -3.71 -22.21 9.79
C GLU A 396 -3.63 -20.96 8.92
N ASP A 397 -3.55 -21.16 7.60
CA ASP A 397 -3.56 -20.14 6.56
C ASP A 397 -4.63 -19.09 6.91
N LYS A 398 -4.19 -17.97 7.50
CA LYS A 398 -5.04 -16.83 7.81
C LYS A 398 -5.36 -16.20 6.45
N GLY A 399 -6.33 -16.77 5.75
CA GLY A 399 -6.62 -16.44 4.36
C GLY A 399 -6.64 -14.94 4.12
N ASP A 400 -6.12 -14.51 2.97
CA ASP A 400 -5.96 -13.13 2.48
C ASP A 400 -6.42 -12.01 3.43
N ILE A 401 -5.71 -11.81 4.55
CA ILE A 401 -6.00 -10.69 5.44
C ILE A 401 -5.51 -9.42 4.74
N VAL A 402 -6.47 -8.69 4.15
CA VAL A 402 -6.22 -7.38 3.57
C VAL A 402 -6.47 -6.31 4.62
N ILE A 403 -5.46 -5.52 4.96
CA ILE A 403 -5.54 -4.43 5.94
C ILE A 403 -5.67 -3.08 5.26
N HIS A 404 -6.49 -2.21 5.84
CA HIS A 404 -6.60 -0.83 5.44
C HIS A 404 -5.37 -0.01 5.86
N ASN A 405 -4.94 0.94 5.02
CA ASN A 405 -3.78 1.78 5.27
C ASN A 405 -3.86 2.59 6.58
N ASP A 406 -5.06 2.90 7.07
CA ASP A 406 -5.24 3.62 8.35
C ASP A 406 -4.59 2.93 9.56
N PHE A 407 -4.35 1.61 9.48
CA PHE A 407 -3.58 0.90 10.49
C PHE A 407 -2.21 1.53 10.74
N ILE A 408 -1.47 1.82 9.66
CA ILE A 408 -0.07 2.24 9.72
C ILE A 408 0.15 3.67 9.22
N LYS A 409 -0.86 4.32 8.63
CA LYS A 409 -0.78 5.72 8.17
C LYS A 409 -0.40 6.65 9.32
N SER A 410 0.40 7.67 9.00
CA SER A 410 0.79 8.73 9.92
C SER A 410 -0.42 9.50 10.44
N THR A 411 -0.54 9.58 11.75
CA THR A 411 -1.61 10.33 12.42
C THR A 411 -1.33 11.83 12.38
N TYR A 412 -0.10 12.23 12.69
CA TYR A 412 0.30 13.63 12.87
C TYR A 412 1.32 14.08 11.82
N LEU A 413 1.14 15.30 11.34
CA LEU A 413 2.12 16.05 10.55
C LEU A 413 2.52 17.37 11.22
N SER A 414 1.78 17.79 12.25
CA SER A 414 2.04 19.02 13.00
C SER A 414 1.70 18.84 14.49
N PRO A 415 2.47 19.39 15.45
CA PRO A 415 2.17 19.21 16.88
C PRO A 415 0.79 19.73 17.31
N GLN A 416 0.21 20.67 16.56
CA GLN A 416 -1.13 21.21 16.80
C GLN A 416 -2.25 20.19 16.56
N GLU A 417 -1.98 19.14 15.79
CA GLU A 417 -2.92 18.05 15.51
C GLU A 417 -3.05 17.07 16.69
N ILE A 418 -2.15 17.14 17.68
CA ILE A 418 -2.20 16.32 18.88
C ILE A 418 -3.43 16.68 19.72
N GLU A 419 -4.21 15.67 20.06
CA GLU A 419 -5.43 15.77 20.86
C GLU A 419 -5.14 16.36 22.24
N GLU A 420 -6.10 17.12 22.76
CA GLU A 420 -5.94 17.90 23.99
C GLU A 420 -5.50 17.05 25.19
N GLU A 421 -6.03 15.83 25.31
CA GLU A 421 -5.68 14.88 26.38
C GLU A 421 -4.20 14.43 26.37
N TYR A 422 -3.49 14.51 25.24
CA TYR A 422 -2.07 14.14 25.13
C TYR A 422 -1.13 15.35 25.15
N ARG A 423 -1.64 16.59 25.23
CA ARG A 423 -0.80 17.80 25.15
C ARG A 423 0.14 17.97 26.34
N GLU A 424 -0.35 17.71 27.56
CA GLU A 424 0.48 17.78 28.76
C GLU A 424 1.62 16.75 28.71
N TYR A 425 1.29 15.51 28.33
CA TYR A 425 2.28 14.46 28.10
C TYR A 425 3.29 14.85 27.00
N SER A 426 2.82 15.45 25.92
CA SER A 426 3.67 15.94 24.83
C SER A 426 4.67 17.00 25.28
N ILE A 427 4.26 17.89 26.19
CA ILE A 427 5.15 18.90 26.79
C ILE A 427 6.24 18.20 27.63
N THR A 428 5.87 17.23 28.45
CA THR A 428 6.84 16.44 29.26
C THR A 428 7.86 15.73 28.37
N VAL A 429 7.42 15.06 27.31
CA VAL A 429 8.32 14.41 26.33
C VAL A 429 9.21 15.44 25.66
N ASN A 430 8.66 16.57 25.22
CA ASN A 430 9.44 17.63 24.57
C ASN A 430 10.51 18.23 25.50
N ASN A 431 10.25 18.35 26.80
CA ASN A 431 11.24 18.81 27.77
C ASN A 431 12.43 17.85 27.86
N ARG A 432 12.18 16.52 27.87
CA ARG A 432 13.25 15.51 27.82
C ARG A 432 14.06 15.63 26.52
N ILE A 433 13.39 15.79 25.38
CA ILE A 433 14.05 16.00 24.07
C ILE A 433 14.94 17.26 24.10
N ALA A 434 14.44 18.36 24.68
CA ALA A 434 15.18 19.62 24.76
C ALA A 434 16.44 19.51 25.63
N GLU A 435 16.36 18.81 26.77
CA GLU A 435 17.51 18.52 27.64
C GLU A 435 18.62 17.78 26.88
N ILE A 436 18.26 16.71 26.16
CA ILE A 436 19.20 15.95 25.32
C ILE A 436 19.81 16.85 24.24
N ASN A 437 19.00 17.70 23.61
CA ASN A 437 19.49 18.56 22.53
C ASN A 437 20.51 19.59 23.03
N GLU A 438 20.38 20.10 24.26
CA GLU A 438 21.38 20.99 24.88
C GLU A 438 22.70 20.26 25.17
N ILE A 439 22.68 18.96 25.51
CA ILE A 439 23.91 18.14 25.61
C ILE A 439 24.60 18.07 24.25
N LEU A 440 23.86 17.72 23.19
CA LEU A 440 24.40 17.59 21.83
C LEU A 440 24.94 18.93 21.27
N LYS A 441 24.38 20.06 21.71
CA LYS A 441 24.77 21.40 21.28
C LYS A 441 26.21 21.74 21.62
N LYS A 442 26.75 21.21 22.73
CA LYS A 442 28.15 21.38 23.15
C LYS A 442 29.14 21.00 22.05
N GLY A 443 28.82 19.96 21.28
CA GLY A 443 29.62 19.48 20.15
C GLY A 443 29.05 19.83 18.77
N LYS A 444 28.16 20.82 18.66
CA LYS A 444 27.44 21.18 17.40
C LYS A 444 26.74 19.99 16.73
N ARG A 445 26.25 19.04 17.54
CA ARG A 445 25.57 17.82 17.08
C ARG A 445 24.05 17.86 17.25
N HIS A 446 23.51 18.95 17.81
CA HIS A 446 22.08 19.19 18.00
C HIS A 446 21.27 18.99 16.70
N PHE A 447 19.98 18.71 16.87
CA PHE A 447 19.03 18.46 15.80
C PHE A 447 17.92 19.51 15.77
N GLY A 448 17.24 19.61 14.62
CA GLY A 448 16.14 20.54 14.38
C GLY A 448 14.76 19.96 14.73
N TYR A 449 13.71 20.71 14.36
CA TYR A 449 12.33 20.38 14.70
C TYR A 449 11.85 19.02 14.19
N ARG A 450 12.39 18.53 13.07
CA ARG A 450 11.99 17.24 12.46
C ARG A 450 12.27 16.06 13.37
N VAL A 451 13.50 15.96 13.88
CA VAL A 451 13.89 14.88 14.80
C VAL A 451 13.08 14.97 16.09
N ARG A 452 12.87 16.18 16.61
CA ARG A 452 11.99 16.40 17.78
C ARG A 452 10.57 15.89 17.52
N GLU A 453 9.96 16.27 16.41
CA GLU A 453 8.59 15.89 16.04
C GLU A 453 8.45 14.39 15.87
N GLU A 454 9.40 13.72 15.21
CA GLU A 454 9.37 12.26 15.05
C GLU A 454 9.41 11.54 16.40
N ILE A 455 10.32 11.95 17.31
CA ILE A 455 10.39 11.39 18.67
C ILE A 455 9.08 11.66 19.42
N LEU A 456 8.55 12.89 19.33
CA LEU A 456 7.32 13.28 20.00
C LEU A 456 6.13 12.44 19.53
N TYR A 457 5.92 12.34 18.22
CA TYR A 457 4.83 11.57 17.64
C TYR A 457 4.95 10.09 17.97
N TYR A 458 6.17 9.54 17.97
CA TYR A 458 6.41 8.16 18.40
C TYR A 458 5.94 7.93 19.83
N MET A 459 6.31 8.81 20.75
CA MET A 459 5.94 8.68 22.16
C MET A 459 4.44 8.85 22.39
N VAL A 460 3.78 9.74 21.65
CA VAL A 460 2.32 9.95 21.73
C VAL A 460 1.56 8.75 21.17
N GLU A 461 1.96 8.24 20.00
CA GLU A 461 1.39 7.02 19.43
C GLU A 461 1.58 5.82 20.36
N ASN A 462 2.77 5.66 20.95
CA ASN A 462 3.00 4.61 21.94
C ASN A 462 2.07 4.75 23.15
N LYS A 463 1.90 5.98 23.67
CA LYS A 463 1.03 6.25 24.83
C LYS A 463 -0.42 5.85 24.55
N LYS A 464 -0.94 6.25 23.39
CA LYS A 464 -2.28 5.92 22.91
C LYS A 464 -2.50 4.43 22.76
N LEU A 465 -1.55 3.75 22.11
CA LEU A 465 -1.69 2.34 21.75
C LEU A 465 -1.25 1.39 22.88
N SER A 466 -0.52 1.90 23.88
CA SER A 466 0.05 1.14 24.99
C SER A 466 0.80 -0.12 24.51
N LEU A 467 1.62 0.04 23.46
CA LEU A 467 2.39 -1.05 22.84
C LEU A 467 3.62 -1.40 23.66
N LEU A 468 4.41 -0.39 24.03
CA LEU A 468 5.64 -0.50 24.78
C LEU A 468 5.53 0.24 26.12
N ASP A 469 6.32 -0.20 27.10
CA ASP A 469 6.60 0.63 28.28
C ASP A 469 7.18 1.98 27.85
N GLU A 470 6.85 3.05 28.58
CA GLU A 470 7.23 4.41 28.22
C GLU A 470 8.74 4.61 28.20
N ASN A 471 9.48 4.01 29.15
CA ASN A 471 10.93 4.12 29.17
C ASN A 471 11.56 3.30 28.04
N VAL A 472 11.01 2.12 27.75
CA VAL A 472 11.45 1.30 26.60
C VAL A 472 11.23 2.04 25.27
N ALA A 473 10.06 2.66 25.09
CA ALA A 473 9.76 3.46 23.90
C ALA A 473 10.71 4.64 23.73
N PHE A 474 11.01 5.36 24.81
CA PHE A 474 11.95 6.48 24.77
C PHE A 474 13.40 6.03 24.55
N ASP A 475 13.79 4.88 25.12
CA ASP A 475 15.08 4.24 24.90
C ASP A 475 15.29 3.89 23.41
N TYR A 476 14.28 3.33 22.74
CA TYR A 476 14.32 3.12 21.30
C TYR A 476 14.56 4.43 20.53
N GLN A 477 13.91 5.53 20.92
CA GLN A 477 14.09 6.82 20.25
C GLN A 477 15.47 7.43 20.47
N LEU A 478 16.05 7.28 21.66
CA LEU A 478 17.45 7.62 21.91
C LEU A 478 18.38 6.86 20.97
N SER A 479 18.23 5.53 20.91
CA SER A 479 19.04 4.67 20.07
C SER A 479 18.85 4.94 18.56
N GLN A 480 17.64 5.25 18.11
CA GLN A 480 17.29 5.35 16.68
C GLN A 480 17.50 6.73 16.06
N LYS A 481 17.34 7.79 16.86
CA LYS A 481 17.33 9.17 16.38
C LYS A 481 18.48 10.01 16.94
N ILE A 482 19.01 9.67 18.11
CA ILE A 482 20.01 10.48 18.80
C ILE A 482 21.41 9.92 18.60
N LEU A 483 21.64 8.67 18.98
CA LEU A 483 22.98 8.06 18.93
C LEU A 483 23.60 8.04 17.52
N PRO A 484 22.86 7.78 16.42
CA PRO A 484 23.43 7.79 15.06
C PRO A 484 24.03 9.14 14.64
N LEU A 485 23.63 10.25 15.29
CA LEU A 485 24.13 11.60 15.01
C LEU A 485 25.52 11.87 15.62
N ILE A 486 26.01 10.97 16.47
CA ILE A 486 27.19 11.14 17.31
C ILE A 486 28.32 10.27 16.77
N ASN A 487 29.15 10.86 15.92
CA ASN A 487 30.37 10.20 15.43
C ASN A 487 31.57 11.14 15.56
N GLY A 488 32.78 10.58 15.68
CA GLY A 488 34.03 11.34 15.67
C GLY A 488 35.08 10.88 16.68
N SER A 489 36.30 11.40 16.51
CA SER A 489 37.47 11.18 17.39
C SER A 489 37.72 12.32 18.40
N GLN A 490 36.90 13.37 18.38
CA GLN A 490 37.07 14.56 19.22
C GLN A 490 36.69 14.27 20.68
N VAL A 491 37.41 14.85 21.65
CA VAL A 491 37.12 14.69 23.10
C VAL A 491 35.68 15.06 23.44
N ILE A 492 35.12 16.08 22.78
CA ILE A 492 33.72 16.49 22.97
C ILE A 492 32.71 15.38 22.66
N VAL A 493 33.06 14.42 21.79
CA VAL A 493 32.20 13.26 21.47
C VAL A 493 32.11 12.34 22.68
N LYS A 494 33.25 12.03 23.30
CA LYS A 494 33.30 11.27 24.55
C LYS A 494 32.49 11.97 25.64
N ASP A 495 32.65 13.28 25.82
CA ASP A 495 31.92 14.03 26.85
C ASP A 495 30.40 13.99 26.63
N ILE A 496 29.95 14.13 25.37
CA ILE A 496 28.54 13.97 25.01
C ILE A 496 28.04 12.56 25.33
N LEU A 497 28.80 11.52 24.97
CA LEU A 497 28.43 10.14 25.25
C LEU A 497 28.31 9.86 26.75
N VAL A 498 29.24 10.37 27.56
CA VAL A 498 29.18 10.28 29.02
C VAL A 498 27.96 11.00 29.59
N ASP A 499 27.66 12.21 29.12
CA ASP A 499 26.48 12.96 29.54
C ASP A 499 25.18 12.23 29.19
N LEU A 500 25.09 11.65 27.98
CA LEU A 500 23.94 10.84 27.57
C LEU A 500 23.83 9.53 28.34
N PHE A 501 24.96 8.90 28.69
CA PHE A 501 24.95 7.73 29.56
C PHE A 501 24.32 8.05 30.92
N ASN A 502 24.69 9.19 31.52
CA ASN A 502 24.09 9.65 32.77
C ASN A 502 22.58 9.90 32.64
N ILE A 503 22.10 10.39 31.49
CA ILE A 503 20.65 10.47 31.20
C ILE A 503 20.01 9.08 31.19
N CYS A 504 20.70 8.07 30.63
CA CYS A 504 20.22 6.69 30.61
C CYS A 504 20.13 6.06 32.00
N ILE A 505 20.98 6.46 32.94
CA ILE A 505 20.92 6.02 34.34
C ILE A 505 19.88 6.84 35.14
N GLY A 506 19.59 8.07 34.74
CA GLY A 506 18.72 8.99 35.48
C GLY A 506 19.42 9.70 36.65
N ASN A 507 20.73 9.50 36.81
CA ASN A 507 21.57 10.15 37.82
C ASN A 507 22.96 10.41 37.23
N LYS A 508 23.70 11.39 37.78
CA LYS A 508 25.10 11.62 37.42
C LYS A 508 25.99 10.61 38.13
N VAL A 509 26.37 9.55 37.42
CA VAL A 509 27.16 8.44 37.98
C VAL A 509 28.54 8.33 37.34
N VAL A 510 28.70 8.79 36.10
CA VAL A 510 29.97 8.74 35.36
C VAL A 510 30.51 10.14 35.13
N VAL A 511 31.81 10.34 35.42
CA VAL A 511 32.54 11.59 35.18
C VAL A 511 33.57 11.35 34.08
N SER A 512 33.61 12.23 33.08
CA SER A 512 34.43 12.06 31.86
C SER A 512 35.96 12.05 32.09
N GLU A 513 36.40 12.49 33.28
CA GLU A 513 37.81 12.66 33.67
C GLU A 513 38.39 11.45 34.42
N VAL A 514 37.54 10.51 34.85
CA VAL A 514 37.89 9.27 35.59
C VAL A 514 37.68 8.06 34.65
N ASP A 515 37.86 6.81 35.08
CA ASP A 515 37.76 5.59 34.25
C ASP A 515 36.32 5.33 33.74
N TYR A 516 35.87 6.21 32.84
CA TYR A 516 34.50 6.40 32.40
C TYR A 516 33.88 5.14 31.81
N LEU A 517 34.69 4.27 31.19
CA LEU A 517 34.20 2.99 30.67
C LEU A 517 33.92 2.01 31.80
N GLU A 518 34.84 1.84 32.75
CA GLU A 518 34.65 0.88 33.84
C GLU A 518 33.46 1.29 34.71
N ASP A 519 33.32 2.59 34.98
CA ASP A 519 32.19 3.14 35.71
C ASP A 519 30.86 2.96 34.95
N ALA A 520 30.87 3.16 33.62
CA ALA A 520 29.68 2.89 32.79
C ALA A 520 29.28 1.41 32.84
N PHE A 521 30.24 0.48 32.73
CA PHE A 521 29.97 -0.95 32.84
C PHE A 521 29.35 -1.34 34.19
N LYS A 522 29.90 -0.84 35.29
CA LYS A 522 29.40 -1.14 36.65
C LYS A 522 27.96 -0.67 36.88
N ASN A 523 27.51 0.34 36.14
CA ASN A 523 26.21 0.96 36.34
C ASN A 523 25.19 0.60 35.25
N LEU A 524 25.55 -0.20 34.25
CA LEU A 524 24.67 -0.57 33.13
C LEU A 524 23.37 -1.23 33.60
N ASP A 525 23.43 -2.11 34.61
CA ASP A 525 22.24 -2.82 35.12
C ASP A 525 21.20 -1.87 35.75
N ASN A 526 21.64 -0.71 36.23
CA ASN A 526 20.81 0.33 36.83
C ASN A 526 20.19 1.28 35.79
N ALA A 527 20.46 1.09 34.50
CA ALA A 527 19.97 1.98 33.45
C ALA A 527 18.45 1.90 33.31
N ILE A 528 17.82 3.08 33.27
CA ILE A 528 16.43 3.27 32.86
C ILE A 528 16.29 2.97 31.36
N TYR A 529 17.28 3.42 30.57
CA TYR A 529 17.37 3.20 29.12
C TYR A 529 18.52 2.22 28.81
N LYS A 530 18.27 0.92 28.97
CA LYS A 530 19.29 -0.12 28.88
C LYS A 530 19.90 -0.26 27.48
N LYS A 531 19.10 -0.16 26.42
CA LYS A 531 19.56 -0.33 25.03
C LYS A 531 20.52 0.79 24.65
N SER A 532 20.12 2.04 24.91
CA SER A 532 20.96 3.21 24.66
C SER A 532 22.19 3.23 25.55
N ALA A 533 22.09 2.85 26.83
CA ALA A 533 23.25 2.76 27.72
C ALA A 533 24.28 1.75 27.21
N SER A 534 23.83 0.56 26.79
CA SER A 534 24.69 -0.48 26.20
C SER A 534 25.36 0.02 24.92
N LYS A 535 24.60 0.67 24.02
CA LYS A 535 25.16 1.19 22.77
C LYS A 535 26.15 2.32 23.00
N ILE A 536 25.88 3.23 23.95
CA ILE A 536 26.82 4.29 24.32
C ILE A 536 28.14 3.69 24.83
N ILE A 537 28.08 2.61 25.61
CA ILE A 537 29.26 1.90 26.07
C ILE A 537 30.09 1.33 24.90
N GLU A 538 29.45 0.74 23.89
CA GLU A 538 30.11 0.29 22.66
C GLU A 538 30.80 1.45 21.95
N MET A 539 30.10 2.58 21.79
CA MET A 539 30.65 3.79 21.17
C MET A 539 31.84 4.36 21.95
N LEU A 540 31.78 4.35 23.29
CA LEU A 540 32.87 4.77 24.17
C LEU A 540 34.06 3.79 24.12
N ARG A 541 33.81 2.48 23.93
CA ARG A 541 34.87 1.49 23.69
C ARG A 541 35.59 1.79 22.38
N GLY A 542 34.85 1.99 21.28
CA GLY A 542 35.43 2.38 19.99
C GLY A 542 36.24 3.69 20.09
N TYR A 543 35.74 4.67 20.86
CA TYR A 543 36.50 5.88 21.14
C TYR A 543 37.83 5.60 21.86
N LYS A 544 37.83 4.77 22.91
CA LYS A 544 39.04 4.50 23.72
C LYS A 544 40.07 3.65 22.99
N TYR A 545 39.63 2.61 22.27
CA TYR A 545 40.51 1.60 21.69
C TYR A 545 40.79 1.83 20.20
N ASP A 546 39.79 2.26 19.43
CA ASP A 546 39.93 2.48 17.98
C ASP A 546 40.16 3.97 17.63
N GLY A 547 40.07 4.85 18.63
CA GLY A 547 40.25 6.30 18.47
C GLY A 547 39.08 7.01 17.78
N PHE A 548 37.96 6.32 17.55
CA PHE A 548 36.80 6.86 16.85
C PHE A 548 35.50 6.30 17.43
N ALA A 549 34.59 7.17 17.86
CA ALA A 549 33.24 6.75 18.24
C ALA A 549 32.35 6.73 17.00
N THR A 550 31.60 5.64 16.81
CA THR A 550 30.55 5.56 15.82
C THR A 550 29.42 4.65 16.26
N PHE A 551 28.21 4.97 15.84
CA PHE A 551 27.02 4.16 16.07
C PHE A 551 27.04 2.84 15.27
N TRP A 552 27.77 2.81 14.15
CA TRP A 552 27.67 1.72 13.16
C TRP A 552 28.62 0.54 13.42
N PHE A 553 29.47 0.63 14.45
CA PHE A 553 30.32 -0.50 14.89
C PHE A 553 29.61 -1.39 15.89
#